data_AF-Q2WAX9-F1
#
_entry.id   AF-Q2WAX9-F1
#
_cell.length_a   1.000
_cell.length_b   1.000
_cell.length_c   1.000
_cell.angle_alpha   90.00
_cell.angle_beta   90.00
_cell.angle_gamma   90.00
#
_symmetry.space_group_name_H-M   'P 1'
#
loop_
_entity.id
_entity.type
_entity.pdbx_description
1 polymer ?
#
loop_
_entity_poly.entity_id
_entity_poly.type
_entity_poly.pdbx_seq_one_letter_code
_entity_poly.pdbx_strand_id
1 'polypeptide(L)'
;MNARWEFRLLRLWHAALAGGFLVAYVTADEDTYAMHVFAGYWVVGAIALRLLLALAGSATGPLALPRPRLTWAKPGRNPLFAWMAAILAVGMAVAGVTGIAADLIPPLEDLHEGLAEASLWLVLAHAAIIAWIFQGRRVREMLKGAMPALLAIALLAAPAAFAADAAREAIKAGYAKQAGAGFAGFSAERGRALFESRNSASPDYASCTTCHTGDPTRYGQHAKTGRAIQPVAVSANPKRFTDAAKVEERFDRDCQTVLGRACTATEKGDYIAYMESK
;
A
#
# COMPACT_ATOMS: atom_id res chain seq x y z
N MET A 1 -24.25 -8.08 -30.20
CA MET A 1 -24.22 -9.11 -29.14
C MET A 1 -25.55 -9.12 -28.40
N ASN A 2 -26.04 -10.26 -27.89
CA ASN A 2 -27.30 -10.27 -27.13
C ASN A 2 -27.08 -9.93 -25.65
N ALA A 3 -28.13 -9.45 -24.96
CA ALA A 3 -28.03 -8.96 -23.59
C ALA A 3 -27.56 -10.03 -22.57
N ARG A 4 -27.87 -11.32 -22.81
CA ARG A 4 -27.43 -12.42 -21.94
C ARG A 4 -25.90 -12.56 -21.95
N TRP A 5 -25.29 -12.50 -23.13
CA TRP A 5 -23.84 -12.56 -23.27
C TRP A 5 -23.17 -11.31 -22.72
N GLU A 6 -23.71 -10.12 -23.01
CA GLU A 6 -23.19 -8.86 -22.47
C GLU A 6 -23.14 -8.87 -20.93
N PHE A 7 -24.19 -9.38 -20.29
CA PHE A 7 -24.24 -9.46 -18.83
C PHE A 7 -23.28 -10.51 -18.24
N ARG A 8 -23.09 -11.66 -18.92
CA ARG A 8 -22.09 -12.65 -18.53
C ARG A 8 -20.68 -12.07 -18.61
N LEU A 9 -20.35 -11.40 -19.71
CA LEU A 9 -19.05 -10.74 -19.88
C LEU A 9 -18.82 -9.66 -18.83
N LEU A 10 -19.84 -8.84 -18.52
CA LEU A 10 -19.74 -7.84 -17.47
C LEU A 10 -19.45 -8.45 -16.10
N ARG A 11 -20.09 -9.57 -15.75
CA ARG A 11 -19.84 -10.27 -14.47
C ARG A 11 -18.45 -10.88 -14.41
N LEU A 12 -18.00 -11.52 -15.49
CA LEU A 12 -16.65 -12.06 -15.58
C LEU A 12 -15.60 -10.96 -15.46
N TRP A 13 -15.82 -9.84 -16.16
CA TRP A 13 -14.98 -8.65 -16.05
C TRP A 13 -14.94 -8.12 -14.62
N HIS A 14 -16.09 -7.99 -13.96
CA HIS A 14 -16.16 -7.52 -12.58
C HIS A 14 -15.39 -8.44 -11.62
N ALA A 15 -15.54 -9.77 -11.77
CA ALA A 15 -14.80 -10.74 -10.98
C ALA A 15 -13.29 -10.64 -11.23
N ALA A 16 -12.87 -10.49 -12.49
CA ALA A 16 -11.47 -10.32 -12.85
C ALA A 16 -10.88 -9.02 -12.26
N LEU A 17 -11.61 -7.90 -12.33
CA LEU A 17 -11.17 -6.63 -11.77
C LEU A 17 -11.08 -6.69 -10.24
N ALA A 18 -12.13 -7.20 -9.58
CA ALA A 18 -12.18 -7.28 -8.13
C ALA A 18 -11.13 -8.24 -7.57
N GLY A 19 -10.94 -9.40 -8.20
CA GLY A 19 -9.90 -10.36 -7.82
C GLY A 19 -8.50 -9.80 -8.02
N GLY A 20 -8.23 -9.17 -9.17
CA GLY A 20 -6.96 -8.51 -9.43
C GLY A 20 -6.65 -7.39 -8.43
N PHE A 21 -7.64 -6.55 -8.11
CA PHE A 21 -7.48 -5.51 -7.11
C PHE A 21 -7.17 -6.08 -5.72
N LEU A 22 -7.91 -7.10 -5.29
CA LEU A 22 -7.67 -7.74 -3.99
C LEU A 22 -6.26 -8.31 -3.89
N VAL A 23 -5.82 -9.05 -4.91
CA VAL A 23 -4.46 -9.61 -4.95
C VAL A 23 -3.44 -8.48 -4.90
N ALA A 24 -3.55 -7.48 -5.78
CA ALA A 24 -2.63 -6.34 -5.80
C ALA A 24 -2.53 -5.68 -4.42
N TYR A 25 -3.65 -5.47 -3.73
CA TYR A 25 -3.66 -4.81 -2.43
C TYR A 25 -2.99 -5.66 -1.34
N VAL A 26 -3.30 -6.96 -1.25
CA VAL A 26 -2.77 -7.81 -0.17
C VAL A 26 -1.32 -8.22 -0.40
N THR A 27 -0.81 -8.14 -1.63
CA THR A 27 0.58 -8.49 -1.96
C THR A 27 1.49 -7.27 -2.10
N ALA A 28 1.02 -6.07 -1.69
CA ALA A 28 1.78 -4.82 -1.82
C ALA A 28 3.02 -4.72 -0.90
N ASP A 29 3.38 -5.81 -0.21
CA ASP A 29 4.61 -5.90 0.56
C ASP A 29 5.84 -6.17 -0.34
N GLU A 30 7.03 -6.06 0.24
CA GLU A 30 8.27 -6.26 -0.51
C GLU A 30 8.52 -7.74 -0.88
N ASP A 31 7.96 -8.68 -0.10
CA ASP A 31 8.22 -10.11 -0.23
C ASP A 31 7.36 -10.75 -1.33
N THR A 32 6.17 -10.21 -1.60
CA THR A 32 5.22 -10.64 -2.63
C THR A 32 5.06 -9.60 -3.75
N TYR A 33 6.00 -8.65 -3.85
CA TYR A 33 5.97 -7.55 -4.81
C TYR A 33 5.77 -8.01 -6.27
N ALA A 34 6.34 -9.14 -6.67
CA ALA A 34 6.14 -9.68 -8.01
C ALA A 34 4.66 -10.01 -8.30
N MET A 35 3.94 -10.51 -7.30
CA MET A 35 2.48 -10.73 -7.39
C MET A 35 1.73 -9.41 -7.43
N HIS A 36 2.16 -8.39 -6.68
CA HIS A 36 1.58 -7.05 -6.71
C HIS A 36 1.67 -6.43 -8.09
N VAL A 37 2.87 -6.44 -8.69
CA VAL A 37 3.11 -5.91 -10.04
C VAL A 37 2.25 -6.65 -11.07
N PHE A 38 2.27 -7.98 -11.05
CA PHE A 38 1.45 -8.77 -11.96
C PHE A 38 -0.06 -8.45 -11.82
N ALA A 39 -0.56 -8.39 -10.59
CA ALA A 39 -1.95 -8.07 -10.32
C ALA A 39 -2.30 -6.61 -10.69
N GLY A 40 -1.37 -5.67 -10.53
CA GLY A 40 -1.49 -4.29 -11.00
C GLY A 40 -1.66 -4.21 -12.51
N TYR A 41 -0.80 -4.89 -13.28
CA TYR A 41 -0.96 -5.00 -14.74
C TYR A 41 -2.26 -5.69 -15.14
N TRP A 42 -2.70 -6.70 -14.39
CA TRP A 42 -3.99 -7.34 -14.59
C TRP A 42 -5.15 -6.37 -14.40
N VAL A 43 -5.11 -5.52 -13.35
CA VAL A 43 -6.13 -4.48 -13.12
C VAL A 43 -6.18 -3.49 -14.27
N VAL A 44 -5.03 -2.98 -14.72
CA VAL A 44 -4.96 -2.06 -15.87
C VAL A 44 -5.48 -2.74 -17.15
N GLY A 45 -5.09 -3.99 -17.38
CA GLY A 45 -5.59 -4.81 -18.48
C GLY A 45 -7.11 -5.02 -18.42
N ALA A 46 -7.67 -5.26 -17.22
CA ALA A 46 -9.11 -5.39 -17.02
C ALA A 46 -9.83 -4.06 -17.31
N ILE A 47 -9.25 -2.90 -16.94
CA ILE A 47 -9.81 -1.59 -17.30
C ILE A 47 -9.77 -1.37 -18.82
N ALA A 48 -8.65 -1.68 -19.48
CA ALA A 48 -8.56 -1.59 -20.95
C ALA A 48 -9.59 -2.50 -21.63
N LEU A 49 -9.73 -3.75 -21.14
CA LEU A 49 -10.74 -4.70 -21.60
C LEU A 49 -12.16 -4.14 -21.39
N ARG A 50 -12.44 -3.41 -20.31
CA ARG A 50 -13.74 -2.78 -20.09
C ARG A 50 -14.11 -1.81 -21.21
N LEU A 51 -13.15 -1.03 -21.66
CA LEU A 51 -13.33 -0.05 -22.74
C LEU A 51 -13.56 -0.76 -24.07
N LEU A 52 -12.77 -1.80 -24.38
CA LEU A 52 -12.94 -2.63 -25.58
C LEU A 52 -14.31 -3.31 -25.60
N LEU A 53 -14.73 -3.91 -24.48
CA LEU A 53 -16.06 -4.51 -24.35
C LEU A 53 -17.19 -3.49 -24.52
N ALA A 54 -16.98 -2.23 -24.12
CA ALA A 54 -17.96 -1.17 -24.34
C ALA A 54 -18.12 -0.80 -25.82
N LEU A 55 -17.01 -0.83 -26.58
CA LEU A 55 -17.02 -0.59 -28.03
C LEU A 55 -17.69 -1.74 -28.80
N ALA A 56 -17.51 -2.98 -28.34
CA ALA A 56 -18.11 -4.17 -28.97
C ALA A 56 -19.56 -4.44 -28.55
N GLY A 57 -20.00 -3.86 -27.43
CA GLY A 57 -21.35 -4.01 -26.88
C GLY A 57 -22.41 -3.16 -27.59
N SER A 58 -23.67 -3.44 -27.29
CA SER A 58 -24.77 -2.60 -27.77
C SER A 58 -24.80 -1.24 -27.04
N ALA A 59 -25.17 -0.18 -27.76
CA ALA A 59 -25.13 1.20 -27.25
C ALA A 59 -25.99 1.46 -26.00
N THR A 60 -27.00 0.61 -25.75
CA THR A 60 -27.90 0.67 -24.60
C THR A 60 -27.85 -0.58 -23.72
N GLY A 61 -26.99 -1.54 -24.05
CA GLY A 61 -26.88 -2.80 -23.34
C GLY A 61 -25.99 -2.75 -22.10
N PRO A 62 -25.89 -3.88 -21.36
CA PRO A 62 -25.10 -3.97 -20.13
C PRO A 62 -23.63 -3.55 -20.25
N LEU A 63 -23.02 -3.68 -21.44
CA LEU A 63 -21.62 -3.29 -21.64
C LEU A 63 -21.43 -1.80 -21.95
N ALA A 64 -22.51 -1.05 -22.21
CA ALA A 64 -22.40 0.39 -22.46
C ALA A 64 -21.69 1.11 -21.30
N LEU A 65 -20.91 2.15 -21.61
CA LEU A 65 -20.24 2.93 -20.58
C LEU A 65 -21.27 3.66 -19.70
N PRO A 66 -21.00 3.79 -18.39
CA PRO A 66 -21.86 4.56 -17.51
C PRO A 66 -21.92 6.01 -17.99
N ARG A 67 -23.14 6.54 -18.09
CA ARG A 67 -23.40 7.95 -18.43
C ARG A 67 -23.96 8.64 -17.19
N PRO A 68 -23.11 9.08 -16.24
CA PRO A 68 -23.58 9.78 -15.05
C PRO A 68 -24.39 11.02 -15.44
N ARG A 69 -25.53 11.19 -14.79
CA ARG A 69 -26.40 12.36 -14.95
C ARG A 69 -26.60 12.99 -13.58
N LEU A 70 -26.64 14.32 -13.53
CA LEU A 70 -26.93 15.06 -12.31
C LEU A 70 -28.43 15.05 -11.99
N THR A 71 -29.27 14.80 -12.98
CA THR A 71 -30.73 14.79 -12.83
C THR A 71 -31.25 13.41 -12.43
N TRP A 72 -32.13 13.36 -11.44
CA TRP A 72 -32.93 12.19 -11.08
C TRP A 72 -34.04 11.99 -12.11
N ALA A 73 -33.65 11.64 -13.33
CA ALA A 73 -34.57 11.55 -14.46
C ALA A 73 -35.06 10.11 -14.65
N LYS A 74 -36.34 9.91 -14.29
CA LYS A 74 -37.22 8.73 -14.47
C LYS A 74 -37.26 7.74 -13.29
N PRO A 75 -38.48 7.28 -12.89
CA PRO A 75 -38.63 6.14 -11.98
C PRO A 75 -37.97 4.90 -12.60
N GLY A 76 -37.06 4.24 -11.86
CA GLY A 76 -36.52 2.92 -12.23
C GLY A 76 -35.03 2.81 -12.56
N ARG A 77 -34.27 3.92 -12.73
CA ARG A 77 -32.79 3.88 -12.78
C ARG A 77 -32.20 4.93 -11.83
N ASN A 78 -31.64 4.47 -10.70
CA ASN A 78 -30.98 5.36 -9.75
C ASN A 78 -29.69 5.92 -10.39
N PRO A 79 -29.56 7.26 -10.58
CA PRO A 79 -28.39 7.88 -11.19
C PRO A 79 -27.09 7.59 -10.41
N LEU A 80 -27.21 7.25 -9.12
CA LEU A 80 -26.11 6.85 -8.25
C LEU A 80 -25.28 5.70 -8.83
N PHE A 81 -25.90 4.69 -9.45
CA PHE A 81 -25.15 3.55 -9.99
C PHE A 81 -24.22 3.94 -11.13
N ALA A 82 -24.63 4.89 -11.97
CA ALA A 82 -23.77 5.39 -13.05
C ALA A 82 -22.60 6.20 -12.51
N TRP A 83 -22.82 7.01 -11.47
CA TRP A 83 -21.75 7.73 -10.78
C TRP A 83 -20.79 6.79 -10.06
N MET A 84 -21.29 5.82 -9.29
CA MET A 84 -20.46 4.82 -8.61
C MET A 84 -19.57 4.07 -9.61
N ALA A 85 -20.15 3.59 -10.71
CA ALA A 85 -19.39 2.89 -11.75
C ALA A 85 -18.32 3.78 -12.39
N ALA A 86 -18.63 5.04 -12.70
CA ALA A 86 -17.68 5.97 -13.29
C ALA A 86 -16.53 6.30 -12.32
N ILE A 87 -16.84 6.63 -11.07
CA ILE A 87 -15.84 6.98 -10.05
C ILE A 87 -14.92 5.79 -9.75
N LEU A 88 -15.47 4.58 -9.60
CA LEU A 88 -14.66 3.36 -9.40
C LEU A 88 -13.75 3.07 -10.59
N ALA A 89 -14.30 3.13 -11.81
CA ALA A 89 -13.50 2.86 -13.01
C ALA A 89 -12.35 3.87 -13.16
N VAL A 90 -12.61 5.16 -12.92
CA VAL A 90 -11.59 6.22 -12.98
C VAL A 90 -10.59 6.06 -11.83
N GLY A 91 -11.04 5.89 -10.60
CA GLY A 91 -10.16 5.73 -9.43
C GLY A 91 -9.24 4.52 -9.57
N MET A 92 -9.77 3.40 -10.05
CA MET A 92 -8.99 2.18 -10.30
C MET A 92 -8.00 2.35 -11.45
N ALA A 93 -8.40 3.05 -12.52
CA ALA A 93 -7.52 3.36 -13.63
C ALA A 93 -6.37 4.28 -13.19
N VAL A 94 -6.66 5.31 -12.40
CA VAL A 94 -5.66 6.22 -11.84
C VAL A 94 -4.69 5.45 -10.94
N ALA A 95 -5.18 4.65 -9.99
CA ALA A 95 -4.31 3.86 -9.11
C ALA A 95 -3.43 2.86 -9.89
N GLY A 96 -3.97 2.17 -10.88
CA GLY A 96 -3.21 1.23 -11.69
C GLY A 96 -2.15 1.90 -12.58
N VAL A 97 -2.49 3.03 -13.21
CA VAL A 97 -1.54 3.79 -14.04
C VAL A 97 -0.43 4.42 -13.20
N THR A 98 -0.74 4.93 -12.00
CA THR A 98 0.30 5.45 -11.11
C THR A 98 1.22 4.36 -10.59
N GLY A 99 0.74 3.11 -10.44
CA GLY A 99 1.59 1.97 -10.08
C GLY A 99 2.61 1.66 -11.17
N ILE A 100 2.17 1.59 -12.44
CA ILE A 100 3.08 1.42 -13.58
C ILE A 100 4.08 2.58 -13.67
N ALA A 101 3.63 3.81 -13.40
CA ALA A 101 4.50 4.97 -13.40
C ALA A 101 5.54 4.93 -12.27
N ALA A 102 5.18 4.41 -11.09
CA ALA A 102 6.08 4.27 -9.94
C ALA A 102 7.22 3.28 -10.20
N ASP A 103 6.99 2.22 -10.99
CA ASP A 103 8.06 1.30 -11.41
C ASP A 103 9.14 1.99 -12.28
N LEU A 104 8.77 3.06 -12.99
CA LEU A 104 9.68 3.81 -13.87
C LEU A 104 10.26 5.07 -13.20
N ILE A 105 9.53 5.64 -12.24
CA ILE A 105 9.83 6.91 -11.59
C ILE A 105 9.67 6.71 -10.08
N PRO A 106 10.72 6.28 -9.36
CA PRO A 106 10.65 5.95 -7.93
C PRO A 106 10.02 7.03 -7.02
N PRO A 107 10.20 8.34 -7.29
CA PRO A 107 9.49 9.39 -6.54
C PRO A 107 7.95 9.33 -6.61
N LEU A 108 7.36 8.59 -7.57
CA LEU A 108 5.91 8.40 -7.67
C LEU A 108 5.37 7.28 -6.78
N GLU A 109 6.23 6.51 -6.09
CA GLU A 109 5.79 5.42 -5.20
C GLU A 109 4.86 5.93 -4.10
N ASP A 110 5.20 7.05 -3.46
CA ASP A 110 4.35 7.70 -2.44
C ASP A 110 2.98 8.13 -3.00
N LEU A 111 2.96 8.64 -4.24
CA LEU A 111 1.72 9.01 -4.91
C LEU A 111 0.87 7.78 -5.21
N HIS A 112 1.49 6.70 -5.69
CA HIS A 112 0.82 5.45 -5.93
C HIS A 112 0.26 4.85 -4.64
N GLU A 113 1.04 4.82 -3.55
CA GLU A 113 0.61 4.33 -2.23
C GLU A 113 -0.64 5.09 -1.76
N GLY A 114 -0.61 6.43 -1.78
CA GLY A 114 -1.75 7.25 -1.36
C GLY A 114 -3.01 7.03 -2.23
N LEU A 115 -2.83 6.89 -3.56
CA LEU A 115 -3.94 6.61 -4.47
C LEU A 115 -4.48 5.18 -4.33
N ALA A 116 -3.60 4.21 -4.08
CA ALA A 116 -3.97 2.83 -3.82
C ALA A 116 -4.78 2.71 -2.52
N GLU A 117 -4.36 3.41 -1.46
CA GLU A 117 -5.11 3.47 -0.20
C GLU A 117 -6.49 4.13 -0.39
N ALA A 118 -6.54 5.27 -1.10
CA ALA A 118 -7.81 5.92 -1.44
C ALA A 118 -8.73 4.99 -2.26
N SER A 119 -8.16 4.20 -3.18
CA SER A 119 -8.92 3.26 -4.00
C SER A 119 -9.52 2.11 -3.17
N LEU A 120 -8.85 1.64 -2.12
CA LEU A 120 -9.42 0.66 -1.18
C LEU A 120 -10.67 1.25 -0.52
N TRP A 121 -10.57 2.46 0.04
CA TRP A 121 -11.71 3.12 0.68
C TRP A 121 -12.87 3.32 -0.29
N LEU A 122 -12.57 3.63 -1.55
CA LEU A 122 -13.57 3.75 -2.59
C LEU A 122 -14.28 2.40 -2.88
N VAL A 123 -13.55 1.29 -2.94
CA VAL A 123 -14.11 -0.06 -3.13
C VAL A 123 -14.95 -0.49 -1.92
N LEU A 124 -14.47 -0.22 -0.69
CA LEU A 124 -15.21 -0.50 0.54
C LEU A 124 -16.51 0.31 0.61
N ALA A 125 -16.45 1.61 0.29
CA ALA A 125 -17.64 2.46 0.21
C ALA A 125 -18.64 1.92 -0.83
N HIS A 126 -18.16 1.51 -2.00
CA HIS A 126 -19.00 0.86 -3.01
C HIS A 126 -19.69 -0.39 -2.47
N ALA A 127 -18.94 -1.32 -1.88
CA ALA A 127 -19.48 -2.56 -1.32
C ALA A 127 -20.52 -2.28 -0.23
N ALA A 128 -20.24 -1.32 0.66
CA ALA A 128 -21.15 -0.91 1.73
C ALA A 128 -22.45 -0.30 1.20
N ILE A 129 -22.38 0.58 0.20
CA ILE A 129 -23.57 1.19 -0.43
C ILE A 129 -24.42 0.12 -1.13
N ILE A 130 -23.80 -0.81 -1.86
CA ILE A 130 -24.51 -1.91 -2.51
C ILE A 130 -25.17 -2.82 -1.47
N ALA A 131 -24.44 -3.21 -0.43
CA ALA A 131 -25.00 -4.00 0.67
C ALA A 131 -26.17 -3.27 1.34
N TRP A 132 -26.07 -1.96 1.55
CA TRP A 132 -27.16 -1.15 2.10
C TRP A 132 -28.39 -1.11 1.20
N ILE A 133 -28.21 -0.88 -0.11
CA ILE A 133 -29.33 -0.79 -1.06
C ILE A 133 -30.07 -2.14 -1.17
N PHE A 134 -29.33 -3.26 -1.25
CA PHE A 134 -29.92 -4.57 -1.50
C PHE A 134 -30.24 -5.39 -0.24
N GLN A 135 -29.60 -5.10 0.90
CA GLN A 135 -29.83 -5.79 2.18
C GLN A 135 -30.33 -4.85 3.30
N GLY A 136 -30.72 -3.61 2.98
CA GLY A 136 -31.00 -2.55 3.95
C GLY A 136 -32.10 -2.82 4.97
N ARG A 137 -32.95 -3.83 4.78
CA ARG A 137 -33.92 -4.28 5.81
C ARG A 137 -33.26 -5.19 6.85
N ARG A 138 -32.28 -6.02 6.45
CA ARG A 138 -31.54 -6.94 7.32
C ARG A 138 -30.37 -6.25 8.04
N VAL A 139 -29.70 -5.31 7.36
CA VAL A 139 -28.61 -4.49 7.92
C VAL A 139 -29.12 -3.49 8.96
N ARG A 140 -30.33 -2.91 8.76
CA ARG A 140 -30.97 -2.02 9.75
C ARG A 140 -31.27 -2.73 11.08
N GLU A 141 -31.61 -4.02 11.06
CA GLU A 141 -31.81 -4.78 12.29
C GLU A 141 -30.49 -5.10 13.01
N MET A 142 -29.40 -5.33 12.27
CA MET A 142 -28.07 -5.57 12.85
C MET A 142 -27.44 -4.29 13.45
N LEU A 143 -27.62 -3.13 12.80
CA LEU A 143 -26.98 -1.88 13.23
C LEU A 143 -27.68 -1.18 14.41
N LYS A 144 -28.94 -1.54 14.73
CA LYS A 144 -29.65 -1.05 15.93
C LYS A 144 -28.89 -1.35 17.24
N GLY A 145 -27.95 -2.31 17.23
CA GLY A 145 -27.11 -2.65 18.39
C GLY A 145 -25.71 -2.00 18.42
N ALA A 146 -25.26 -1.31 17.37
CA ALA A 146 -23.84 -0.92 17.22
C ALA A 146 -23.62 0.58 16.89
N MET A 147 -24.66 1.41 16.99
CA MET A 147 -24.61 2.81 16.58
C MET A 147 -23.70 3.75 17.41
N PRO A 148 -23.43 3.54 18.72
CA PRO A 148 -22.53 4.44 19.45
C PRO A 148 -21.04 4.15 19.23
N ALA A 149 -20.66 2.99 18.66
CA ALA A 149 -19.25 2.62 18.48
C ALA A 149 -18.61 3.19 17.21
N LEU A 150 -19.41 3.43 16.15
CA LEU A 150 -18.91 3.87 14.84
C LEU A 150 -18.57 5.36 14.77
N LEU A 151 -19.10 6.20 15.67
CA LEU A 151 -18.83 7.64 15.70
C LEU A 151 -17.50 7.99 16.40
N ALA A 152 -16.95 7.07 17.20
CA ALA A 152 -15.69 7.29 17.94
C ALA A 152 -14.43 7.06 17.08
N ILE A 153 -14.54 6.31 15.98
CA ILE A 153 -13.39 5.95 15.11
C ILE A 153 -13.08 7.07 14.09
N ALA A 154 -14.06 7.92 13.77
CA ALA A 154 -13.93 8.95 12.73
C ALA A 154 -13.17 10.22 13.17
N LEU A 155 -12.71 10.32 14.42
CA LEU A 155 -12.18 11.58 14.99
C LEU A 155 -10.65 11.60 15.24
N LEU A 156 -9.88 10.64 14.72
CA LEU A 156 -8.43 10.51 15.00
C LEU A 156 -7.50 10.99 13.86
N ALA A 157 -8.01 11.62 12.81
CA ALA A 157 -7.16 12.18 11.76
C ALA A 157 -6.67 13.60 12.14
N ALA A 158 -5.51 13.65 12.82
CA ALA A 158 -4.76 14.88 13.13
C ALA A 158 -3.29 14.74 12.65
N PRO A 159 -2.53 15.84 12.49
CA PRO A 159 -1.49 15.96 11.46
C PRO A 159 -0.18 15.21 11.78
N ALA A 160 0.33 14.50 10.77
CA ALA A 160 1.40 13.50 10.84
C ALA A 160 2.84 14.06 10.72
N ALA A 161 3.14 15.23 11.31
CA ALA A 161 4.51 15.77 11.29
C ALA A 161 5.23 15.64 12.65
N PHE A 162 4.55 15.88 13.78
CA PHE A 162 5.12 15.70 15.12
C PHE A 162 5.03 14.25 15.64
N ALA A 163 4.25 13.40 14.97
CA ALA A 163 4.07 12.01 15.37
C ALA A 163 5.27 11.12 14.97
N ALA A 164 6.00 11.49 13.91
CA ALA A 164 7.08 10.65 13.37
C ALA A 164 8.27 10.55 14.34
N ASP A 165 8.72 11.67 14.90
CA ASP A 165 9.80 11.70 15.90
C ASP A 165 9.38 10.98 17.18
N ALA A 166 8.16 11.23 17.67
CA ALA A 166 7.65 10.56 18.86
C ALA A 166 7.54 9.03 18.66
N ALA A 167 7.16 8.57 17.47
CA ALA A 167 7.10 7.15 17.14
C ALA A 167 8.51 6.53 17.09
N ARG A 168 9.49 7.20 16.47
CA ARG A 168 10.90 6.78 16.46
C ARG A 168 11.48 6.66 17.86
N GLU A 169 11.27 7.67 18.70
CA GLU A 169 11.72 7.66 20.09
C GLU A 169 11.06 6.53 20.88
N ALA A 170 9.78 6.25 20.66
CA ALA A 170 9.09 5.12 21.29
C ALA A 170 9.69 3.77 20.87
N ILE A 171 10.04 3.59 19.59
CA ILE A 171 10.70 2.38 19.08
C ILE A 171 12.08 2.21 19.72
N LYS A 172 12.92 3.26 19.69
CA LYS A 172 14.25 3.24 20.34
C LYS A 172 14.15 2.98 21.84
N ALA A 173 13.17 3.57 22.53
CA ALA A 173 12.92 3.30 23.94
C ALA A 173 12.55 1.84 24.21
N GLY A 174 11.84 1.19 23.28
CA GLY A 174 11.58 -0.25 23.30
C GLY A 174 12.88 -1.06 23.25
N TYR A 175 13.78 -0.74 22.33
CA TYR A 175 15.09 -1.39 22.24
C TYR A 175 15.96 -1.14 23.48
N ALA A 176 15.92 0.07 24.04
CA ALA A 176 16.70 0.40 25.22
C ALA A 176 16.31 -0.48 26.42
N LYS A 177 15.02 -0.84 26.56
CA LYS A 177 14.55 -1.77 27.60
C LYS A 177 15.01 -3.21 27.40
N GLN A 178 15.31 -3.59 26.15
CA GLN A 178 15.80 -4.93 25.78
C GLN A 178 17.32 -5.00 25.72
N ALA A 179 18.02 -3.86 25.84
CA ALA A 179 19.47 -3.80 25.82
C ALA A 179 20.04 -4.43 27.11
N GLY A 180 21.14 -5.18 26.96
CA GLY A 180 21.76 -5.91 28.07
C GLY A 180 22.48 -5.02 29.08
N ALA A 181 23.07 -5.65 30.10
CA ALA A 181 23.93 -4.99 31.06
C ALA A 181 25.08 -4.23 30.36
N GLY A 182 25.28 -2.96 30.71
CA GLY A 182 26.28 -2.09 30.06
C GLY A 182 25.75 -1.21 28.94
N PHE A 183 24.43 -1.18 28.70
CA PHE A 183 23.83 -0.20 27.79
C PHE A 183 24.05 1.23 28.29
N ALA A 184 24.77 2.04 27.49
CA ALA A 184 25.10 3.43 27.79
C ALA A 184 24.39 4.43 26.86
N GLY A 185 23.39 3.97 26.11
CA GLY A 185 22.72 4.73 25.05
C GLY A 185 23.12 4.28 23.64
N PHE A 186 22.31 4.66 22.66
CA PHE A 186 22.58 4.41 21.24
C PHE A 186 23.65 5.37 20.69
N SER A 187 24.37 4.95 19.65
CA SER A 187 25.43 5.72 18.99
C SER A 187 25.28 5.66 17.48
N ALA A 188 25.26 6.85 16.85
CA ALA A 188 25.27 6.98 15.40
C ALA A 188 26.58 6.44 14.79
N GLU A 189 27.70 6.56 15.50
CA GLU A 189 28.99 6.04 15.05
C GLU A 189 29.00 4.50 15.00
N ARG A 190 28.45 3.83 16.03
CA ARG A 190 28.29 2.37 16.02
C ARG A 190 27.29 1.93 14.95
N GLY A 191 26.20 2.67 14.79
CA GLY A 191 25.21 2.42 13.73
C GLY A 191 25.81 2.55 12.32
N ARG A 192 26.67 3.55 12.12
CA ARG A 192 27.42 3.72 10.87
C ARG A 192 28.38 2.56 10.63
N ALA A 193 29.14 2.17 11.64
CA ALA A 193 30.06 1.04 11.53
C ALA A 193 29.31 -0.26 11.17
N LEU A 194 28.13 -0.49 11.75
CA LEU A 194 27.26 -1.60 11.39
C LEU A 194 26.77 -1.50 9.93
N PHE A 195 26.26 -0.33 9.53
CA PHE A 195 25.75 -0.08 8.18
C PHE A 195 26.81 -0.34 7.10
N GLU A 196 28.05 0.10 7.32
CA GLU A 196 29.17 -0.04 6.40
C GLU A 196 29.90 -1.39 6.53
N SER A 197 29.58 -2.19 7.57
CA SER A 197 30.25 -3.47 7.81
C SER A 197 30.07 -4.44 6.65
N ARG A 198 31.12 -5.23 6.39
CA ARG A 198 31.10 -6.34 5.44
C ARG A 198 30.97 -7.66 6.19
N ASN A 199 30.11 -8.53 5.68
CA ASN A 199 29.75 -9.83 6.23
C ASN A 199 29.81 -10.88 5.13
N SER A 200 29.95 -12.15 5.51
CA SER A 200 30.06 -13.30 4.60
C SER A 200 28.85 -14.24 4.67
N ALA A 201 27.80 -13.87 5.40
CA ALA A 201 26.60 -14.69 5.56
C ALA A 201 25.85 -14.91 4.24
N SER A 202 25.89 -13.93 3.35
CA SER A 202 25.32 -14.01 2.01
C SER A 202 26.35 -13.56 0.97
N PRO A 203 26.56 -14.32 -0.13
CA PRO A 203 27.41 -13.87 -1.23
C PRO A 203 26.81 -12.66 -1.97
N ASP A 204 25.48 -12.50 -1.91
CA ASP A 204 24.74 -11.45 -2.61
C ASP A 204 24.53 -10.19 -1.76
N TYR A 205 24.67 -10.31 -0.43
CA TYR A 205 24.35 -9.25 0.54
C TYR A 205 25.46 -9.08 1.56
N ALA A 206 26.63 -8.62 1.10
CA ALA A 206 27.79 -8.46 1.95
C ALA A 206 27.64 -7.32 2.97
N SER A 207 26.77 -6.34 2.75
CA SER A 207 26.63 -5.15 3.61
C SER A 207 25.25 -4.52 3.46
N CYS A 208 24.81 -3.72 4.43
CA CYS A 208 23.61 -2.88 4.27
C CYS A 208 23.77 -1.94 3.05
N THR A 209 25.00 -1.47 2.81
CA THR A 209 25.37 -0.62 1.67
C THR A 209 25.19 -1.32 0.32
N THR A 210 25.11 -2.66 0.27
CA THR A 210 24.85 -3.39 -0.99
C THR A 210 23.51 -2.99 -1.58
N CYS A 211 22.49 -2.78 -0.74
CA CYS A 211 21.16 -2.37 -1.17
C CYS A 211 20.91 -0.87 -0.98
N HIS A 212 21.47 -0.24 0.06
CA HIS A 212 21.17 1.15 0.42
C HIS A 212 22.21 2.18 -0.05
N THR A 213 23.21 1.74 -0.81
CA THR A 213 24.39 2.54 -1.20
C THR A 213 25.22 3.00 0.01
N GLY A 214 26.36 3.66 -0.25
CA GLY A 214 27.14 4.29 0.82
C GLY A 214 26.54 5.60 1.35
N ASP A 215 25.61 6.20 0.62
CA ASP A 215 24.91 7.43 1.02
C ASP A 215 23.44 7.12 1.33
N PRO A 216 23.05 7.02 2.61
CA PRO A 216 21.70 6.61 3.00
C PRO A 216 20.61 7.63 2.63
N THR A 217 21.00 8.84 2.18
CA THR A 217 20.08 9.87 1.66
C THR A 217 19.64 9.61 0.22
N ARG A 218 20.32 8.68 -0.47
CA ARG A 218 20.04 8.33 -1.86
C ARG A 218 19.10 7.13 -1.93
N TYR A 219 18.44 7.00 -3.07
CA TYR A 219 17.72 5.80 -3.42
C TYR A 219 18.70 4.62 -3.51
N GLY A 220 18.33 3.53 -2.85
CA GLY A 220 18.98 2.24 -2.96
C GLY A 220 18.38 1.40 -4.09
N GLN A 221 18.91 0.21 -4.25
CA GLN A 221 18.40 -0.78 -5.18
C GLN A 221 18.60 -2.18 -4.62
N HIS A 222 17.55 -2.99 -4.60
CA HIS A 222 17.63 -4.36 -4.12
C HIS A 222 18.56 -5.19 -5.01
N ALA A 223 19.59 -5.80 -4.43
CA ALA A 223 20.72 -6.37 -5.18
C ALA A 223 20.33 -7.45 -6.20
N LYS A 224 19.26 -8.23 -5.93
CA LYS A 224 18.80 -9.29 -6.84
C LYS A 224 17.72 -8.85 -7.82
N THR A 225 16.77 -8.04 -7.35
CA THR A 225 15.55 -7.74 -8.12
C THR A 225 15.67 -6.43 -8.90
N GLY A 226 16.65 -5.59 -8.56
CA GLY A 226 16.78 -4.26 -9.15
C GLY A 226 15.70 -3.28 -8.71
N ARG A 227 14.82 -3.66 -7.76
CA ARG A 227 13.76 -2.78 -7.27
C ARG A 227 14.38 -1.58 -6.55
N ALA A 228 13.92 -0.37 -6.89
CA ALA A 228 14.34 0.83 -6.19
C ALA A 228 13.93 0.76 -4.71
N ILE A 229 14.80 1.25 -3.83
CA ILE A 229 14.55 1.34 -2.40
C ILE A 229 14.58 2.82 -2.02
N GLN A 230 13.50 3.33 -1.42
CA GLN A 230 13.44 4.70 -0.91
C GLN A 230 14.61 4.97 0.05
N PRO A 231 15.12 6.22 0.14
CA PRO A 231 16.16 6.58 1.10
C PRO A 231 15.86 6.07 2.51
N VAL A 232 16.91 5.61 3.22
CA VAL A 232 16.79 5.10 4.60
C VAL A 232 17.16 6.16 5.63
N ALA A 233 17.90 7.20 5.24
CA ALA A 233 18.13 8.38 6.06
C ALA A 233 16.83 9.12 6.36
N VAL A 234 16.68 9.58 7.59
CA VAL A 234 15.46 10.27 8.06
C VAL A 234 15.34 11.66 7.42
N SER A 235 16.45 12.35 7.12
CA SER A 235 16.40 13.66 6.44
C SER A 235 15.79 13.59 5.03
N ALA A 236 16.05 12.50 4.32
CA ALA A 236 15.58 12.27 2.96
C ALA A 236 14.22 11.54 2.93
N ASN A 237 13.93 10.74 3.96
CA ASN A 237 12.66 10.05 4.12
C ASN A 237 12.17 10.06 5.59
N PRO A 238 11.46 11.12 6.01
CA PRO A 238 10.99 11.28 7.39
C PRO A 238 10.00 10.22 7.88
N LYS A 239 9.44 9.38 6.97
CA LYS A 239 8.56 8.27 7.32
C LYS A 239 9.32 7.05 7.86
N ARG A 240 10.65 6.98 7.66
CA ARG A 240 11.46 5.86 8.14
C ARG A 240 11.40 5.74 9.66
N PHE A 241 11.31 4.49 10.12
CA PHE A 241 11.27 4.11 11.53
C PHE A 241 10.07 4.66 12.33
N THR A 242 8.90 4.82 11.70
CA THR A 242 7.70 5.34 12.38
C THR A 242 6.66 4.27 12.72
N ASP A 243 6.79 3.05 12.19
CA ASP A 243 5.90 1.91 12.42
C ASP A 243 6.72 0.77 13.03
N ALA A 244 6.48 0.49 14.32
CA ALA A 244 7.25 -0.50 15.06
C ALA A 244 7.16 -1.91 14.45
N ALA A 245 5.98 -2.30 13.94
CA ALA A 245 5.80 -3.62 13.35
C ALA A 245 6.59 -3.75 12.05
N LYS A 246 6.53 -2.74 11.18
CA LYS A 246 7.34 -2.71 9.95
C LYS A 246 8.84 -2.68 10.27
N VAL A 247 9.26 -1.93 11.29
CA VAL A 247 10.68 -1.88 11.68
C VAL A 247 11.19 -3.24 12.13
N GLU A 248 10.44 -3.96 12.98
CA GLU A 248 10.82 -5.32 13.38
C GLU A 248 10.86 -6.28 12.19
N GLU A 249 9.84 -6.26 11.33
CA GLU A 249 9.79 -7.10 10.13
C GLU A 249 11.05 -6.91 9.27
N ARG A 250 11.44 -5.65 9.01
CA ARG A 250 12.65 -5.34 8.23
C ARG A 250 13.91 -5.81 8.94
N PHE A 251 14.10 -5.50 10.22
CA PHE A 251 15.31 -5.93 10.92
C PHE A 251 15.43 -7.45 11.03
N ASP A 252 14.34 -8.17 11.26
CA ASP A 252 14.39 -9.62 11.43
C ASP A 252 14.83 -10.29 10.11
N ARG A 253 14.32 -9.84 8.96
CA ARG A 253 14.75 -10.36 7.65
C ARG A 253 16.13 -9.87 7.25
N ASP A 254 16.38 -8.56 7.35
CA ASP A 254 17.57 -7.93 6.78
C ASP A 254 18.81 -8.27 7.60
N CYS A 255 18.71 -8.32 8.94
CA CYS A 255 19.84 -8.73 9.79
C CYS A 255 20.18 -10.20 9.57
N GLN A 256 19.19 -11.09 9.45
CA GLN A 256 19.46 -12.49 9.17
C GLN A 256 20.10 -12.67 7.79
N THR A 257 19.69 -11.86 6.80
CA THR A 257 20.22 -11.92 5.43
C THR A 257 21.65 -11.36 5.32
N VAL A 258 21.92 -10.20 5.93
CA VAL A 258 23.21 -9.50 5.82
C VAL A 258 24.21 -10.02 6.85
N LEU A 259 23.80 -10.18 8.11
CA LEU A 259 24.69 -10.57 9.23
C LEU A 259 24.70 -12.08 9.48
N GLY A 260 23.75 -12.84 8.94
CA GLY A 260 23.60 -14.27 9.25
C GLY A 260 23.02 -14.56 10.63
N ARG A 261 22.54 -13.52 11.33
CA ARG A 261 21.95 -13.61 12.67
C ARG A 261 20.97 -12.46 12.92
N ALA A 262 20.13 -12.61 13.94
CA ALA A 262 19.33 -11.49 14.42
C ALA A 262 20.23 -10.34 14.93
N CYS A 263 19.80 -9.11 14.68
CA CYS A 263 20.38 -7.94 15.31
C CYS A 263 20.01 -7.91 16.80
N THR A 264 20.96 -7.52 17.64
CA THR A 264 20.71 -7.19 19.04
C THR A 264 19.89 -5.90 19.15
N ALA A 265 19.23 -5.68 20.28
CA ALA A 265 18.48 -4.44 20.53
C ALA A 265 19.38 -3.19 20.43
N THR A 266 20.63 -3.29 20.89
CA THR A 266 21.62 -2.20 20.76
C THR A 266 21.93 -1.89 19.30
N GLU A 267 22.15 -2.92 18.46
CA GLU A 267 22.41 -2.74 17.02
C GLU A 267 21.21 -2.11 16.29
N LYS A 268 19.98 -2.57 16.58
CA LYS A 268 18.76 -1.99 16.01
C LYS A 268 18.65 -0.50 16.35
N GLY A 269 18.86 -0.12 17.61
CA GLY A 269 18.80 1.29 18.02
C GLY A 269 19.97 2.15 17.54
N ASP A 270 21.19 1.60 17.48
CA ASP A 270 22.36 2.28 16.91
C ASP A 270 22.16 2.58 15.42
N TYR A 271 21.61 1.62 14.67
CA TYR A 271 21.26 1.80 13.26
C TYR A 271 20.26 2.95 13.08
N ILE A 272 19.18 2.98 13.87
CA ILE A 272 18.20 4.08 13.82
C ILE A 272 18.85 5.42 14.17
N ALA A 273 19.67 5.47 15.22
CA ALA A 273 20.39 6.69 15.59
C ALA A 273 21.30 7.20 14.46
N TYR A 274 21.94 6.30 13.72
CA TYR A 274 22.70 6.68 12.53
C TYR A 274 21.81 7.23 11.42
N MET A 275 20.68 6.58 11.12
CA MET A 275 19.74 7.06 10.09
C MET A 275 19.09 8.40 10.46
N GLU A 276 18.85 8.67 11.75
CA GLU A 276 18.38 9.97 12.24
C GLU A 276 19.43 11.08 12.12
N SER A 277 20.72 10.72 12.24
CA SER A 277 21.82 11.68 12.05
C SER A 277 22.05 12.06 10.58
N LYS A 278 21.34 11.41 9.66
CA LYS A 278 21.49 11.57 8.21
C LYS A 278 20.27 12.18 7.60
#